data_AF-A0A9E5M3E6-F1
#
_entry.id   AF-A0A9E5M3E6-F1
#
_cell.length_a   1.000
_cell.length_b   1.000
_cell.length_c   1.000
_cell.angle_alpha   90.00
_cell.angle_beta   90.00
_cell.angle_gamma   90.00
#
_symmetry.space_group_name_H-M   'P 1'
#
loop_
_entity.id
_entity.type
_entity.pdbx_description
1 polymer ?
#
loop_
_entity_poly.entity_id
_entity_poly.type
_entity_poly.pdbx_seq_one_letter_code
_entity_poly.pdbx_strand_id
1 'polypeptide(L)'
;MIEFEHDERKTNAWTAAETTACIHGRPIRLSASGSKQEKVAMPRPHIMFVQAQMIPWSTGLHGDARRDVEHKLLSLDDTDASSTCIVRYPAGWSRTSAEHLTTHEEFLVLDGALEINGRVYEKHTYGFLPAGYRRERARSTHGAVLLTMFYGAVHKGAGAGGDFDQKLLVEYVNPLQMDWDPGLVDPQLSKGVAIKPLRTDPYTGETSFLYCSPPHRVPPGMAKPQWTHPMVEELYTLEGDYVWGDLGRMQRGGYCWWRENVYHGPAGTDTGYNLFVRTVNGPLVNTFDTVKKPFTWDPPHTPILPPELAPYGQPLPPSPNY
;
A
#
# COMPACT_ATOMS: atom_id res chain seq x y z
N MET A 1 -44.04 39.51 -43.14
CA MET A 1 -44.51 38.27 -43.76
C MET A 1 -44.19 37.12 -42.83
N ILE A 2 -45.25 36.64 -42.17
CA ILE A 2 -45.53 35.30 -41.65
C ILE A 2 -44.56 34.73 -40.59
N GLU A 3 -45.07 34.79 -39.36
CA GLU A 3 -44.73 34.04 -38.13
C GLU A 3 -44.88 32.52 -38.29
N PHE A 4 -44.29 31.73 -37.38
CA PHE A 4 -45.02 31.00 -36.34
C PHE A 4 -44.06 30.28 -35.38
N GLU A 5 -44.26 30.53 -34.08
CA GLU A 5 -43.82 29.72 -32.94
C GLU A 5 -44.46 28.33 -32.96
N HIS A 6 -43.80 27.30 -32.40
CA HIS A 6 -44.32 26.61 -31.21
C HIS A 6 -43.31 25.66 -30.54
N ASP A 7 -43.33 25.70 -29.22
CA ASP A 7 -42.75 24.82 -28.21
C ASP A 7 -43.49 23.46 -28.17
N GLU A 8 -42.81 22.37 -27.80
CA GLU A 8 -43.18 21.54 -26.65
C GLU A 8 -42.43 20.19 -26.57
N ARG A 9 -41.99 19.94 -25.34
CA ARG A 9 -41.46 18.74 -24.69
C ARG A 9 -42.13 17.43 -25.13
N LYS A 10 -41.35 16.33 -25.15
CA LYS A 10 -41.76 15.04 -24.55
C LYS A 10 -40.60 14.08 -24.31
N THR A 11 -40.68 13.50 -23.12
CA THR A 11 -39.88 12.48 -22.44
C THR A 11 -39.86 11.12 -23.17
N ASN A 12 -38.70 10.47 -23.27
CA ASN A 12 -38.62 9.04 -23.60
C ASN A 12 -38.33 8.22 -22.34
N ALA A 13 -39.39 7.61 -21.81
CA ALA A 13 -39.32 6.52 -20.85
C ALA A 13 -39.12 5.20 -21.61
N TRP A 14 -38.05 4.46 -21.30
CA TRP A 14 -37.88 3.08 -21.72
C TRP A 14 -38.58 2.16 -20.71
N THR A 15 -39.79 1.73 -21.03
CA THR A 15 -40.48 0.61 -20.35
C THR A 15 -40.11 -0.69 -21.04
N ALA A 16 -39.51 -1.63 -20.30
CA ALA A 16 -39.28 -2.99 -20.72
C ALA A 16 -40.61 -3.72 -20.91
N ALA A 17 -40.88 -4.21 -22.12
CA ALA A 17 -41.98 -5.11 -22.40
C ALA A 17 -41.47 -6.56 -22.30
N GLU A 18 -41.88 -7.27 -21.25
CA GLU A 18 -41.73 -8.71 -21.12
C GLU A 18 -42.52 -9.40 -22.23
N THR A 19 -41.83 -10.14 -23.10
CA THR A 19 -42.47 -10.95 -24.15
C THR A 19 -42.57 -12.39 -23.65
N THR A 20 -43.77 -12.81 -23.25
CA THR A 20 -44.06 -14.19 -22.82
C THR A 20 -44.39 -15.04 -24.05
N ALA A 21 -43.53 -15.99 -24.40
CA ALA A 21 -43.84 -17.03 -25.39
C ALA A 21 -44.15 -18.36 -24.67
N CYS A 22 -45.33 -18.92 -24.91
CA CYS A 22 -45.81 -20.17 -24.34
C CYS A 22 -45.98 -21.24 -25.43
N ILE A 23 -45.36 -22.41 -25.25
CA ILE A 23 -45.74 -23.66 -25.93
C ILE A 23 -45.59 -24.81 -24.89
N HIS A 24 -46.70 -25.48 -24.54
CA HIS A 24 -46.84 -26.65 -23.63
C HIS A 24 -46.75 -26.48 -22.09
N GLY A 25 -47.45 -25.50 -21.53
CA GLY A 25 -48.17 -25.69 -20.24
C GLY A 25 -47.38 -26.04 -18.96
N ARG A 26 -46.09 -25.73 -18.87
CA ARG A 26 -45.34 -25.76 -17.60
C ARG A 26 -44.43 -24.53 -17.47
N PRO A 27 -44.44 -23.79 -16.34
CA PRO A 27 -43.52 -22.67 -16.14
C PRO A 27 -42.09 -23.19 -15.95
N ILE A 28 -41.22 -22.91 -16.92
CA ILE A 28 -39.77 -23.11 -16.78
C ILE A 28 -39.22 -21.87 -16.08
N ARG A 29 -38.75 -22.02 -14.83
CA ARG A 29 -37.88 -21.00 -14.23
C ARG A 29 -36.58 -21.01 -15.01
N LEU A 30 -36.37 -20.01 -15.87
CA LEU A 30 -35.04 -19.68 -16.36
C LEU A 30 -34.24 -19.20 -15.15
N SER A 31 -33.43 -20.08 -14.58
CA SER A 31 -32.38 -19.66 -13.67
C SER A 31 -31.44 -18.77 -14.47
N ALA A 32 -31.37 -17.48 -14.13
CA ALA A 32 -30.29 -16.64 -14.57
C ALA A 32 -29.00 -17.26 -13.99
N SER A 33 -28.30 -18.06 -14.80
CA SER A 33 -26.91 -18.39 -14.54
C SER A 33 -26.16 -17.07 -14.65
N GLY A 34 -25.97 -16.39 -13.52
CA GLY A 34 -25.03 -15.29 -13.43
C GLY A 34 -23.69 -15.87 -13.87
N SER A 35 -23.24 -15.48 -15.06
CA SER A 35 -21.86 -15.71 -15.46
C SER A 35 -21.01 -15.01 -14.41
N LYS A 36 -20.37 -15.78 -13.54
CA LYS A 36 -19.23 -15.25 -12.79
C LYS A 36 -18.24 -14.84 -13.88
N GLN A 37 -18.11 -13.53 -14.13
CA GLN A 37 -16.96 -13.04 -14.85
C GLN A 37 -15.74 -13.57 -14.10
N GLU A 38 -15.00 -14.49 -14.72
CA GLU A 38 -13.70 -14.88 -14.22
C GLU A 38 -12.85 -13.61 -14.23
N LYS A 39 -12.55 -13.09 -13.04
CA LYS A 39 -11.59 -12.00 -12.89
C LYS A 39 -10.25 -12.56 -13.35
N VAL A 40 -9.73 -12.06 -14.47
CA VAL A 40 -8.39 -12.42 -14.92
C VAL A 40 -7.42 -12.05 -13.81
N ALA A 41 -6.64 -13.01 -13.31
CA ALA A 41 -5.60 -12.75 -12.32
C ALA A 41 -4.56 -11.81 -12.94
N MET A 42 -4.41 -10.63 -12.34
CA MET A 42 -3.45 -9.62 -12.76
C MET A 42 -2.36 -9.47 -11.70
N PRO A 43 -1.09 -9.36 -12.11
CA PRO A 43 -0.01 -9.01 -11.19
C PRO A 43 -0.28 -7.63 -10.57
N ARG A 44 0.25 -7.40 -9.37
CA ARG A 44 -0.04 -6.19 -8.59
C ARG A 44 0.14 -4.91 -9.43
N PRO A 45 -0.90 -4.06 -9.56
CA PRO A 45 -0.88 -2.95 -10.49
C PRO A 45 0.07 -1.85 -10.05
N HIS A 46 0.53 -1.04 -11.01
CA HIS A 46 1.30 0.16 -10.74
C HIS A 46 0.46 1.21 -10.02
N ILE A 47 0.91 1.66 -8.84
CA ILE A 47 0.20 2.62 -8.00
C ILE A 47 1.13 3.79 -7.71
N MET A 48 0.87 4.93 -8.33
CA MET A 48 1.52 6.20 -8.01
C MET A 48 0.61 7.04 -7.16
N PHE A 49 0.66 6.63 -5.89
CA PHE A 49 0.09 7.18 -4.69
C PHE A 49 -1.43 7.21 -4.52
N VAL A 50 -1.88 6.60 -3.42
CA VAL A 50 -3.20 6.78 -2.81
C VAL A 50 -3.01 7.22 -1.37
N GLN A 51 -3.93 8.03 -0.85
CA GLN A 51 -3.92 8.44 0.55
C GLN A 51 -4.72 7.43 1.37
N ALA A 52 -4.05 6.69 2.27
CA ALA A 52 -4.71 5.62 3.00
C ALA A 52 -5.90 6.11 3.86
N GLN A 53 -5.92 7.39 4.23
CA GLN A 53 -7.04 8.05 4.91
C GLN A 53 -8.34 7.95 4.09
N MET A 54 -8.25 7.97 2.76
CA MET A 54 -9.40 7.97 1.87
C MET A 54 -10.00 6.58 1.63
N ILE A 55 -9.24 5.52 1.90
CA ILE A 55 -9.69 4.13 1.73
C ILE A 55 -10.56 3.75 2.95
N PRO A 56 -11.74 3.14 2.79
CA PRO A 56 -12.56 2.72 3.93
C PRO A 56 -11.92 1.55 4.70
N TRP A 57 -12.28 1.43 5.97
CA TRP A 57 -11.97 0.22 6.74
C TRP A 57 -12.90 -0.92 6.35
N SER A 58 -12.35 -2.13 6.28
CA SER A 58 -13.07 -3.38 6.05
C SER A 58 -12.76 -4.38 7.15
N THR A 59 -13.74 -5.16 7.57
CA THR A 59 -13.56 -6.21 8.59
C THR A 59 -12.92 -7.46 8.00
N GLY A 60 -11.88 -7.94 8.67
CA GLY A 60 -11.16 -9.18 8.37
C GLY A 60 -10.17 -9.05 7.20
N LEU A 61 -8.99 -9.65 7.32
CA LEU A 61 -8.04 -9.74 6.20
C LEU A 61 -8.54 -10.72 5.14
N HIS A 62 -8.05 -10.57 3.91
CA HIS A 62 -8.17 -11.61 2.88
C HIS A 62 -7.52 -12.91 3.40
N GLY A 63 -8.17 -14.06 3.18
CA GLY A 63 -7.82 -15.33 3.82
C GLY A 63 -8.69 -15.65 5.03
N ASP A 64 -8.18 -16.44 5.98
CA ASP A 64 -8.95 -16.94 7.12
C ASP A 64 -8.32 -16.70 8.50
N ALA A 65 -7.07 -16.21 8.57
CA ALA A 65 -6.35 -16.17 9.84
C ALA A 65 -6.79 -15.02 10.77
N ARG A 66 -7.36 -13.94 10.21
CA ARG A 66 -7.60 -12.66 10.90
C ARG A 66 -8.96 -12.07 10.54
N ARG A 67 -10.06 -12.75 10.91
CA ARG A 67 -11.44 -12.23 10.72
C ARG A 67 -11.85 -11.19 11.77
N ASP A 68 -11.03 -11.06 12.80
CA ASP A 68 -11.23 -10.34 14.06
C ASP A 68 -10.51 -8.98 14.12
N VAL A 69 -9.99 -8.49 12.99
CA VAL A 69 -9.31 -7.20 12.86
C VAL A 69 -9.98 -6.37 11.77
N GLU A 70 -9.71 -5.06 11.73
CA GLU A 70 -10.08 -4.22 10.59
C GLU A 70 -8.84 -4.02 9.70
N HIS A 71 -9.04 -3.76 8.40
CA HIS A 71 -7.96 -3.39 7.51
C HIS A 71 -8.36 -2.36 6.45
N LYS A 72 -7.35 -1.70 5.89
CA LYS A 72 -7.43 -1.00 4.60
C LYS A 72 -6.51 -1.70 3.62
N LEU A 73 -7.03 -2.14 2.48
CA LEU A 73 -6.23 -2.77 1.44
C LEU A 73 -5.55 -1.70 0.58
N LEU A 74 -4.23 -1.63 0.61
CA LEU A 74 -3.44 -0.65 -0.14
C LEU A 74 -3.01 -1.18 -1.51
N SER A 75 -2.75 -2.48 -1.60
CA SER A 75 -2.54 -3.18 -2.87
C SER A 75 -2.71 -4.68 -2.69
N LEU A 76 -3.07 -5.37 -3.77
CA LEU A 76 -3.22 -6.83 -3.84
C LEU A 76 -2.63 -7.32 -5.16
N ASP A 77 -1.90 -8.42 -5.13
CA ASP A 77 -1.58 -9.21 -6.31
C ASP A 77 -2.63 -10.31 -6.46
N ASP A 78 -3.37 -10.34 -7.59
CA ASP A 78 -4.39 -11.37 -7.80
C ASP A 78 -3.78 -12.73 -8.17
N THR A 79 -2.46 -12.80 -8.41
CA THR A 79 -1.74 -14.04 -8.80
C THR A 79 -1.45 -14.92 -7.59
N ASP A 80 -0.89 -14.33 -6.53
CA ASP A 80 -0.44 -15.05 -5.33
C ASP A 80 -1.12 -14.58 -4.04
N ALA A 81 -2.02 -13.59 -4.14
CA ALA A 81 -2.69 -12.93 -3.03
C ALA A 81 -1.74 -12.21 -2.05
N SER A 82 -0.50 -11.94 -2.45
CA SER A 82 0.34 -11.02 -1.70
C SER A 82 -0.33 -9.65 -1.64
N SER A 83 -0.21 -8.97 -0.51
CA SER A 83 -0.86 -7.68 -0.32
C SER A 83 -0.08 -6.77 0.61
N THR A 84 -0.46 -5.50 0.57
CA THR A 84 -0.08 -4.51 1.59
C THR A 84 -1.36 -3.95 2.18
N CYS A 85 -1.45 -3.96 3.50
CA CYS A 85 -2.61 -3.52 4.26
C CYS A 85 -2.19 -2.55 5.36
N ILE A 86 -3.09 -1.64 5.74
CA ILE A 86 -3.08 -1.11 7.10
C ILE A 86 -3.98 -2.02 7.94
N VAL A 87 -3.46 -2.61 9.01
CA VAL A 87 -4.20 -3.53 9.88
C VAL A 87 -4.44 -2.87 11.23
N ARG A 88 -5.69 -2.86 11.70
CA ARG A 88 -6.06 -2.35 13.01
C ARG A 88 -6.52 -3.49 13.92
N TYR A 89 -5.77 -3.65 15.01
CA TYR A 89 -6.13 -4.52 16.13
C TYR A 89 -6.96 -3.69 17.13
N PRO A 90 -8.18 -4.15 17.51
CA PRO A 90 -8.99 -3.43 18.48
C PRO A 90 -8.37 -3.46 19.89
N ALA A 91 -8.75 -2.51 20.73
CA ALA A 91 -8.37 -2.54 22.15
C ALA A 91 -8.89 -3.81 22.83
N GLY A 92 -8.05 -4.43 23.66
CA GLY A 92 -8.34 -5.73 24.29
C GLY A 92 -8.21 -6.94 23.37
N TRP A 93 -7.76 -6.77 22.12
CA TRP A 93 -7.53 -7.90 21.22
C TRP A 93 -6.51 -8.87 21.81
N SER A 94 -6.79 -10.17 21.76
CA SER A 94 -5.93 -11.21 22.32
C SER A 94 -6.13 -12.54 21.61
N ARG A 95 -5.01 -13.26 21.42
CA ARG A 95 -4.95 -14.65 21.02
C ARG A 95 -4.04 -15.40 21.96
N THR A 96 -4.62 -16.38 22.66
CA THR A 96 -3.94 -17.18 23.68
C THR A 96 -3.53 -18.56 23.21
N SER A 97 -3.98 -18.96 22.02
CA SER A 97 -3.66 -20.26 21.43
C SER A 97 -2.53 -20.12 20.41
N ALA A 98 -1.59 -21.06 20.46
CA ALA A 98 -0.49 -21.11 19.52
C ALA A 98 -0.98 -21.19 18.06
N GLU A 99 -0.35 -20.41 17.18
CA GLU A 99 -0.65 -20.39 15.75
C GLU A 99 0.51 -19.83 14.93
N HIS A 100 0.41 -19.97 13.62
CA HIS A 100 1.30 -19.34 12.65
C HIS A 100 0.53 -19.01 11.37
N LEU A 101 1.11 -18.14 10.54
CA LEU A 101 0.63 -17.89 9.19
C LEU A 101 1.36 -18.78 8.19
N THR A 102 0.69 -19.13 7.10
CA THR A 102 1.28 -19.87 5.97
C THR A 102 2.10 -19.00 5.01
N THR A 103 2.13 -17.69 5.25
CA THR A 103 2.85 -16.70 4.44
C THR A 103 3.77 -15.85 5.33
N HIS A 104 4.76 -15.19 4.73
CA HIS A 104 5.59 -14.22 5.44
C HIS A 104 4.76 -12.98 5.78
N GLU A 105 5.02 -12.43 6.95
CA GLU A 105 4.39 -11.21 7.46
C GLU A 105 5.48 -10.23 7.85
N GLU A 106 5.50 -9.10 7.16
CA GLU A 106 6.37 -7.98 7.47
C GLU A 106 5.51 -6.82 7.97
N PHE A 107 5.92 -6.14 9.04
CA PHE A 107 5.15 -5.04 9.57
C PHE A 107 5.97 -3.93 10.20
N LEU A 108 5.37 -2.74 10.20
CA LEU A 108 5.80 -1.57 10.95
C LEU A 108 4.61 -1.03 11.75
N VAL A 109 4.78 -0.80 13.05
CA VAL A 109 3.70 -0.24 13.89
C VAL A 109 3.55 1.25 13.58
N LEU A 110 2.36 1.68 13.16
CA LEU A 110 2.03 3.09 12.90
C LEU A 110 1.49 3.79 14.15
N ASP A 111 0.73 3.07 14.96
CA ASP A 111 0.11 3.58 16.19
C ASP A 111 -0.19 2.46 17.20
N GLY A 112 -0.24 2.80 18.48
CA GLY A 112 -0.49 1.85 19.56
C GLY A 112 0.63 0.82 19.76
N ALA A 113 0.26 -0.37 20.24
CA ALA A 113 1.22 -1.45 20.50
C ALA A 113 0.63 -2.85 20.33
N LEU A 114 1.42 -3.74 19.72
CA LEU A 114 1.13 -5.17 19.58
C LEU A 114 2.19 -5.96 20.36
N GLU A 115 1.79 -6.94 21.15
CA GLU A 115 2.71 -7.86 21.79
C GLU A 115 2.60 -9.24 21.14
N ILE A 116 3.72 -9.84 20.77
CA ILE A 116 3.82 -11.21 20.25
C ILE A 116 4.85 -11.96 21.08
N ASN A 117 4.50 -13.12 21.63
CA ASN A 117 5.40 -13.97 22.43
C ASN A 117 6.08 -13.28 23.63
N GLY A 118 5.55 -12.15 24.12
CA GLY A 118 6.18 -11.34 25.18
C GLY A 118 7.00 -10.16 24.67
N ARG A 119 7.26 -10.06 23.36
CA ARG A 119 7.91 -8.90 22.73
C ARG A 119 6.86 -7.84 22.42
N VAL A 120 7.05 -6.63 22.94
CA VAL A 120 6.19 -5.47 22.64
C VAL A 120 6.74 -4.72 21.44
N TYR A 121 5.88 -4.53 20.45
CA TYR A 121 6.08 -3.72 19.26
C TYR A 121 5.26 -2.44 19.42
N GLU A 122 5.94 -1.32 19.69
CA GLU A 122 5.35 0.01 19.82
C GLU A 122 5.53 0.81 18.52
N LYS A 123 4.95 2.02 18.46
CA LYS A 123 5.05 2.91 17.30
C LYS A 123 6.47 2.96 16.72
N HIS A 124 6.54 2.77 15.40
CA HIS A 124 7.72 2.69 14.54
C HIS A 124 8.63 1.48 14.73
N THR A 125 8.32 0.55 15.63
CA THR A 125 9.04 -0.73 15.67
C THR A 125 8.64 -1.62 14.51
N TYR A 126 9.58 -2.45 14.07
CA TYR A 126 9.50 -3.27 12.86
C TYR A 126 9.73 -4.75 13.18
N GLY A 127 9.10 -5.62 12.40
CA GLY A 127 9.38 -7.06 12.40
C GLY A 127 9.10 -7.71 11.05
N PHE A 128 9.84 -8.79 10.78
CA PHE A 128 9.59 -9.72 9.68
C PHE A 128 9.49 -11.13 10.26
N LEU A 129 8.30 -11.72 10.19
CA LEU A 129 7.98 -13.04 10.69
C LEU A 129 7.80 -14.00 9.50
N PRO A 130 8.71 -14.96 9.30
CA PRO A 130 8.61 -15.89 8.20
C PRO A 130 7.37 -16.79 8.32
N ALA A 131 6.99 -17.41 7.20
CA ALA A 131 5.90 -18.37 7.16
C ALA A 131 6.27 -19.54 8.09
N GLY A 132 5.33 -20.00 8.91
CA GLY A 132 5.63 -21.00 9.94
C GLY A 132 6.08 -20.42 11.28
N TYR A 133 6.38 -19.12 11.39
CA TYR A 133 6.78 -18.51 12.66
C TYR A 133 5.68 -18.65 13.72
N ARG A 134 6.00 -19.34 14.81
CA ARG A 134 5.05 -19.66 15.87
C ARG A 134 4.79 -18.45 16.78
N ARG A 135 3.53 -18.03 16.83
CA ARG A 135 2.98 -17.11 17.83
C ARG A 135 2.31 -17.96 18.92
N GLU A 136 2.96 -18.12 20.05
CA GLU A 136 2.39 -18.75 21.25
C GLU A 136 1.22 -17.94 21.79
N ARG A 137 1.38 -16.61 21.78
CA ARG A 137 0.35 -15.64 22.18
C ARG A 137 0.59 -14.34 21.46
N ALA A 138 -0.49 -13.60 21.21
CA ALA A 138 -0.43 -12.22 20.76
C ALA A 138 -1.52 -11.40 21.43
N ARG A 139 -1.25 -10.14 21.77
CA ARG A 139 -2.26 -9.24 22.34
C ARG A 139 -2.02 -7.79 21.99
N SER A 140 -3.08 -7.00 21.99
CA SER A 140 -3.02 -5.55 21.93
C SER A 140 -3.93 -4.95 22.99
N THR A 141 -3.35 -4.54 24.11
CA THR A 141 -4.11 -4.07 25.29
C THR A 141 -4.92 -2.81 24.97
N HIS A 142 -4.31 -1.83 24.31
CA HIS A 142 -4.92 -0.54 23.98
C HIS A 142 -5.26 -0.37 22.50
N GLY A 143 -5.07 -1.43 21.70
CA GLY A 143 -5.20 -1.37 20.24
C GLY A 143 -3.89 -1.01 19.56
N ALA A 144 -3.81 -1.34 18.27
CA ALA A 144 -2.66 -1.04 17.43
C ALA A 144 -3.06 -0.87 15.96
N VAL A 145 -2.33 -0.05 15.24
CA VAL A 145 -2.43 0.10 13.79
C VAL A 145 -1.07 -0.17 13.18
N LEU A 146 -0.99 -1.14 12.28
CA LEU A 146 0.24 -1.58 11.63
C LEU A 146 0.14 -1.36 10.12
N LEU A 147 1.24 -0.95 9.48
CA LEU A 147 1.46 -1.21 8.07
C LEU A 147 1.96 -2.64 7.96
N THR A 148 1.29 -3.48 7.17
CA THR A 148 1.61 -4.91 7.08
C THR A 148 1.63 -5.38 5.64
N MET A 149 2.72 -6.03 5.26
CA MET A 149 2.91 -6.65 3.96
C MET A 149 2.86 -8.18 4.14
N PHE A 150 1.98 -8.83 3.38
CA PHE A 150 1.85 -10.27 3.33
C PHE A 150 2.37 -10.77 1.98
N TYR A 151 3.17 -11.83 2.01
CA TYR A 151 3.82 -12.42 0.83
C TYR A 151 2.97 -13.55 0.20
N GLY A 152 1.65 -13.45 0.35
CA GLY A 152 0.67 -14.40 -0.14
C GLY A 152 -0.63 -14.33 0.67
N ALA A 153 -1.58 -15.23 0.37
CA ALA A 153 -2.84 -15.29 1.11
C ALA A 153 -2.65 -15.54 2.62
N VAL A 154 -3.38 -14.79 3.45
CA VAL A 154 -3.26 -14.84 4.92
C VAL A 154 -4.08 -15.99 5.51
N HIS A 155 -3.55 -17.19 5.40
CA HIS A 155 -4.12 -18.38 6.01
C HIS A 155 -3.47 -18.75 7.33
N LYS A 156 -4.27 -19.30 8.24
CA LYS A 156 -3.77 -19.95 9.45
C LYS A 156 -3.20 -21.31 9.07
N GLY A 157 -1.95 -21.55 9.43
CA GLY A 157 -1.35 -22.86 9.20
C GLY A 157 -1.86 -23.94 10.16
N ALA A 158 -1.71 -25.20 9.76
CA ALA A 158 -2.14 -26.34 10.56
C ALA A 158 -1.15 -26.65 11.69
N GLY A 159 -1.66 -26.97 12.89
CA GLY A 159 -0.82 -27.22 14.05
C GLY A 159 -0.22 -25.95 14.67
N ALA A 160 0.78 -26.12 15.53
CA ALA A 160 1.35 -25.02 16.32
C ALA A 160 2.36 -24.15 15.53
N GLY A 161 2.87 -24.63 14.39
CA GLY A 161 3.99 -24.00 13.68
C GLY A 161 5.34 -24.25 14.35
N GLY A 162 6.34 -23.44 13.98
CA GLY A 162 7.70 -23.50 14.51
C GLY A 162 8.75 -24.02 13.52
N ASP A 163 8.32 -24.52 12.36
CA ASP A 163 9.22 -24.80 11.24
C ASP A 163 9.20 -23.59 10.29
N PHE A 164 10.28 -22.82 10.30
CA PHE A 164 10.46 -21.63 9.47
C PHE A 164 11.94 -21.39 9.19
N ASP A 165 12.25 -20.66 8.11
CA ASP A 165 13.63 -20.28 7.82
C ASP A 165 14.13 -19.19 8.78
N GLN A 166 14.99 -19.59 9.71
CA GLN A 166 15.57 -18.71 10.72
C GLN A 166 16.38 -17.54 10.12
N LYS A 167 16.94 -17.68 8.92
CA LYS A 167 17.73 -16.61 8.28
C LYS A 167 16.85 -15.45 7.80
N LEU A 168 15.57 -15.69 7.60
CA LEU A 168 14.60 -14.67 7.22
C LEU A 168 14.05 -13.88 8.41
N LEU A 169 14.16 -14.42 9.64
CA LEU A 169 13.56 -13.81 10.82
C LEU A 169 14.24 -12.49 11.18
N VAL A 170 13.47 -11.41 11.18
CA VAL A 170 13.81 -10.16 11.86
C VAL A 170 12.80 -9.99 12.97
N GLU A 171 13.09 -10.53 14.15
CA GLU A 171 12.11 -10.55 15.23
C GLU A 171 11.74 -9.14 15.68
N TYR A 172 12.70 -8.25 15.85
CA TYR A 172 12.44 -6.90 16.35
C TYR A 172 13.53 -5.91 15.94
N VAL A 173 13.12 -4.75 15.42
CA VAL A 173 13.97 -3.58 15.23
C VAL A 173 13.27 -2.36 15.81
N ASN A 174 14.01 -1.53 16.55
CA ASN A 174 13.55 -0.22 17.02
C ASN A 174 14.33 0.89 16.31
N PRO A 175 13.78 1.49 15.23
CA PRO A 175 14.45 2.55 14.50
C PRO A 175 14.73 3.80 15.32
N LEU A 176 14.02 4.03 16.42
CA LEU A 176 14.28 5.18 17.30
C LEU A 176 15.66 5.09 17.97
N GLN A 177 16.18 3.87 18.17
CA GLN A 177 17.47 3.59 18.80
C GLN A 177 18.63 3.50 17.79
N MET A 178 18.36 3.70 16.51
CA MET A 178 19.35 3.63 15.44
C MET A 178 19.81 5.02 15.02
N ASP A 179 21.05 5.11 14.51
CA ASP A 179 21.55 6.29 13.82
C ASP A 179 21.09 6.31 12.35
N TRP A 180 20.97 7.51 11.80
CA TRP A 180 20.73 7.71 10.38
C TRP A 180 22.05 7.59 9.61
N ASP A 181 22.09 6.74 8.58
CA ASP A 181 23.29 6.52 7.78
C ASP A 181 23.13 7.12 6.36
N PRO A 182 23.82 8.25 6.04
CA PRO A 182 23.83 8.81 4.70
C PRO A 182 24.68 8.01 3.72
N GLY A 183 25.57 7.13 4.20
CA GLY A 183 26.45 6.29 3.39
C GLY A 183 25.73 5.12 2.70
N LEU A 184 24.52 4.79 3.15
CA LEU A 184 23.67 3.78 2.51
C LEU A 184 22.84 4.34 1.34
N VAL A 185 22.83 5.66 1.15
CA VAL A 185 22.05 6.29 0.08
C VAL A 185 22.85 6.33 -1.22
N ASP A 186 22.15 6.17 -2.35
CA ASP A 186 22.71 6.44 -3.67
C ASP A 186 23.41 7.82 -3.70
N PRO A 187 24.69 7.89 -4.12
CA PRO A 187 25.44 9.14 -4.14
C PRO A 187 24.73 10.29 -4.89
N GLN A 188 23.95 9.99 -5.94
CA GLN A 188 23.19 10.99 -6.69
C GLN A 188 22.05 11.61 -5.87
N LEU A 189 21.50 10.86 -4.91
CA LEU A 189 20.42 11.29 -4.02
C LEU A 189 20.95 11.82 -2.68
N SER A 190 22.13 11.36 -2.25
CA SER A 190 22.69 11.41 -0.90
C SER A 190 22.74 12.77 -0.20
N LYS A 191 22.74 13.91 -0.92
CA LYS A 191 23.00 15.25 -0.37
C LYS A 191 21.97 15.74 0.66
N GLY A 192 22.08 15.25 1.91
CA GLY A 192 21.19 15.54 3.03
C GLY A 192 20.07 14.52 3.22
N VAL A 193 20.19 13.27 2.74
CA VAL A 193 19.22 12.19 2.99
C VAL A 193 19.96 11.05 3.69
N ALA A 194 19.23 10.23 4.43
CA ALA A 194 19.83 9.11 5.15
C ALA A 194 18.85 7.95 5.30
N ILE A 195 19.42 6.77 5.57
CA ILE A 195 18.70 5.50 5.70
C ILE A 195 18.86 4.93 7.11
N LYS A 196 17.80 4.27 7.62
CA LYS A 196 17.88 3.31 8.72
C LYS A 196 17.51 1.92 8.18
N PRO A 197 18.46 0.98 8.05
CA PRO A 197 18.18 -0.34 7.49
C PRO A 197 17.37 -1.19 8.48
N LEU A 198 16.28 -1.81 8.03
CA LEU A 198 15.41 -2.65 8.88
C LEU A 198 15.59 -4.14 8.59
N ARG A 199 15.65 -4.50 7.32
CA ARG A 199 15.84 -5.89 6.85
C ARG A 199 16.59 -5.89 5.53
N THR A 200 17.42 -6.91 5.33
CA THR A 200 17.89 -7.32 4.01
C THR A 200 17.69 -8.82 3.89
N ASP A 201 16.99 -9.24 2.84
CA ASP A 201 16.78 -10.65 2.53
C ASP A 201 18.11 -11.29 2.09
N PRO A 202 18.55 -12.38 2.75
CA PRO A 202 19.85 -13.00 2.46
C PRO A 202 19.89 -13.75 1.13
N TYR A 203 18.75 -14.00 0.48
CA TYR A 203 18.66 -14.75 -0.77
C TYR A 203 18.39 -13.86 -1.97
N THR A 204 17.49 -12.88 -1.81
CA THR A 204 17.03 -12.02 -2.92
C THR A 204 17.69 -10.63 -2.91
N GLY A 205 18.24 -10.21 -1.77
CA GLY A 205 18.74 -8.85 -1.58
C GLY A 205 17.64 -7.80 -1.41
N GLU A 206 16.36 -8.20 -1.37
CA GLU A 206 15.26 -7.29 -1.03
C GLU A 206 15.55 -6.59 0.29
N THR A 207 15.29 -5.28 0.35
CA THR A 207 15.59 -4.48 1.53
C THR A 207 14.39 -3.67 1.97
N SER A 208 14.26 -3.51 3.28
CA SER A 208 13.28 -2.62 3.90
C SER A 208 14.02 -1.64 4.80
N PHE A 209 13.68 -0.37 4.69
CA PHE A 209 14.39 0.69 5.40
C PHE A 209 13.50 1.90 5.66
N LEU A 210 13.90 2.73 6.65
CA LEU A 210 13.38 4.09 6.73
C LEU A 210 14.27 5.02 5.92
N TYR A 211 13.65 5.98 5.24
CA TYR A 211 14.33 6.97 4.41
C TYR A 211 13.89 8.38 4.78
N CYS A 212 14.84 9.24 5.14
CA CYS A 212 14.53 10.61 5.54
C CYS A 212 15.14 11.66 4.61
N SER A 213 14.44 12.78 4.49
CA SER A 213 14.93 13.98 3.83
C SER A 213 14.47 15.21 4.61
N PRO A 214 15.32 16.24 4.77
CA PRO A 214 14.92 17.54 5.26
C PRO A 214 14.06 18.27 4.22
N PRO A 215 13.29 19.28 4.66
CA PRO A 215 12.53 20.16 3.78
C PRO A 215 13.41 20.93 2.79
N HIS A 216 12.79 21.44 1.72
CA HIS A 216 13.33 22.48 0.83
C HIS A 216 14.65 22.16 0.12
N ARG A 217 14.89 20.88 -0.16
CA ARG A 217 16.11 20.44 -0.84
C ARG A 217 16.19 20.72 -2.34
N VAL A 218 15.09 21.12 -2.97
CA VAL A 218 15.04 21.41 -4.41
C VAL A 218 14.77 22.90 -4.60
N PRO A 219 15.80 23.73 -4.85
CA PRO A 219 15.62 25.16 -5.05
C PRO A 219 14.69 25.47 -6.23
N PRO A 220 13.94 26.60 -6.19
CA PRO A 220 13.17 27.06 -7.33
C PRO A 220 14.02 27.17 -8.60
N GLY A 221 13.46 26.71 -9.74
CA GLY A 221 14.14 26.73 -11.03
C GLY A 221 15.12 25.57 -11.27
N MET A 222 15.29 24.65 -10.31
CA MET A 222 16.13 23.47 -10.51
C MET A 222 15.44 22.46 -11.44
N ALA A 223 16.22 21.93 -12.39
CA ALA A 223 15.83 20.76 -13.17
C ALA A 223 16.55 19.52 -12.64
N LYS A 224 15.83 18.40 -12.58
CA LYS A 224 16.30 17.12 -12.05
C LYS A 224 15.91 15.99 -13.02
N PRO A 225 16.62 14.87 -13.04
CA PRO A 225 16.20 13.73 -13.84
C PRO A 225 14.97 13.08 -13.20
N GLN A 226 14.16 12.43 -14.03
CA GLN A 226 13.33 11.32 -13.56
C GLN A 226 14.23 10.13 -13.27
N TRP A 227 13.74 9.18 -12.48
CA TRP A 227 14.44 7.92 -12.28
C TRP A 227 13.48 6.75 -12.28
N THR A 228 14.03 5.55 -12.30
CA THR A 228 13.32 4.29 -12.25
C THR A 228 14.18 3.21 -11.57
N HIS A 229 13.62 2.02 -11.37
CA HIS A 229 14.27 0.88 -10.74
C HIS A 229 13.97 -0.40 -11.53
N PRO A 230 14.90 -1.36 -11.66
CA PRO A 230 14.63 -2.65 -12.28
C PRO A 230 13.86 -3.62 -11.37
N MET A 231 13.59 -3.21 -10.12
CA MET A 231 12.76 -3.89 -9.13
C MET A 231 11.58 -2.99 -8.74
N VAL A 232 10.62 -3.53 -7.98
CA VAL A 232 9.58 -2.69 -7.41
C VAL A 232 10.16 -1.87 -6.27
N GLU A 233 9.81 -0.59 -6.20
CA GLU A 233 9.95 0.21 -4.98
C GLU A 233 8.56 0.45 -4.37
N GLU A 234 8.36 0.06 -3.12
CA GLU A 234 7.13 0.32 -2.38
C GLU A 234 7.40 1.36 -1.31
N LEU A 235 6.56 2.40 -1.26
CA LEU A 235 6.74 3.53 -0.35
C LEU A 235 5.50 3.77 0.48
N TYR A 236 5.69 4.09 1.75
CA TYR A 236 4.65 4.61 2.63
C TYR A 236 5.16 5.84 3.39
N THR A 237 4.42 6.94 3.34
CA THR A 237 4.81 8.20 3.99
C THR A 237 4.42 8.17 5.47
N LEU A 238 5.38 8.01 6.37
CA LEU A 238 5.13 7.99 7.81
C LEU A 238 4.91 9.40 8.36
N GLU A 239 5.72 10.35 7.91
CA GLU A 239 5.67 11.76 8.30
C GLU A 239 6.02 12.65 7.11
N GLY A 240 5.49 13.88 7.11
CA GLY A 240 5.77 14.90 6.10
C GLY A 240 5.11 14.67 4.75
N ASP A 241 5.80 15.00 3.66
CA ASP A 241 5.31 14.86 2.30
C ASP A 241 6.40 14.46 1.29
N TYR A 242 5.96 13.82 0.21
CA TYR A 242 6.74 13.46 -0.96
C TYR A 242 6.05 14.02 -2.21
N VAL A 243 6.69 14.98 -2.87
CA VAL A 243 6.15 15.67 -4.04
C VAL A 243 6.68 15.01 -5.30
N TRP A 244 5.82 14.36 -6.07
CA TRP A 244 6.08 13.89 -7.42
C TRP A 244 5.75 15.01 -8.40
N GLY A 245 6.77 15.62 -9.03
CA GLY A 245 6.59 16.78 -9.91
C GLY A 245 5.69 16.52 -11.13
N ASP A 246 5.50 15.26 -11.49
CA ASP A 246 4.68 14.78 -12.61
C ASP A 246 3.32 14.19 -12.19
N LEU A 247 3.06 14.01 -10.89
CA LEU A 247 1.88 13.26 -10.42
C LEU A 247 1.12 13.91 -9.26
N GLY A 248 1.76 14.73 -8.43
CA GLY A 248 1.11 15.33 -7.27
C GLY A 248 1.89 15.20 -5.96
N ARG A 249 1.25 15.65 -4.87
CA ARG A 249 1.82 15.59 -3.51
C ARG A 249 1.24 14.40 -2.75
N MET A 250 2.10 13.42 -2.46
CA MET A 250 1.83 12.34 -1.52
C MET A 250 2.14 12.85 -0.11
N GLN A 251 1.18 12.80 0.80
CA GLN A 251 1.34 13.29 2.18
C GLN A 251 1.46 12.10 3.13
N ARG A 252 1.66 12.36 4.43
CA ARG A 252 1.55 11.33 5.49
C ARG A 252 0.35 10.42 5.27
N GLY A 253 0.56 9.11 5.32
CA GLY A 253 -0.44 8.09 4.99
C GLY A 253 -0.52 7.71 3.50
N GLY A 254 0.25 8.39 2.66
CA GLY A 254 0.35 8.11 1.24
C GLY A 254 1.13 6.83 0.95
N TYR A 255 0.63 6.03 0.01
CA TYR A 255 1.13 4.71 -0.34
C TYR A 255 1.40 4.55 -1.83
N CYS A 256 2.57 4.04 -2.21
CA CYS A 256 2.98 3.81 -3.60
C CYS A 256 3.48 2.38 -3.81
N TRP A 257 3.10 1.78 -4.95
CA TRP A 257 3.67 0.55 -5.50
C TRP A 257 4.28 0.86 -6.87
N TRP A 258 5.56 1.23 -6.87
CA TRP A 258 6.29 1.68 -8.05
C TRP A 258 6.88 0.48 -8.78
N ARG A 259 6.15 0.00 -9.79
CA ARG A 259 6.58 -1.04 -10.75
C ARG A 259 7.90 -0.73 -11.46
N GLU A 260 8.54 -1.81 -11.87
CA GLU A 260 9.83 -1.87 -12.53
C GLU A 260 9.86 -1.05 -13.83
N ASN A 261 10.97 -0.36 -14.08
CA ASN A 261 11.29 0.35 -15.32
C ASN A 261 10.27 1.44 -15.74
N VAL A 262 9.44 1.91 -14.81
CA VAL A 262 8.57 3.08 -15.02
C VAL A 262 9.28 4.32 -14.48
N TYR A 263 9.40 5.39 -15.28
CA TYR A 263 10.05 6.63 -14.86
C TYR A 263 9.06 7.57 -14.17
N HIS A 264 9.44 8.13 -13.02
CA HIS A 264 8.70 9.17 -12.31
C HIS A 264 9.59 10.30 -11.81
N GLY A 265 8.93 11.40 -11.46
CA GLY A 265 9.52 12.60 -10.91
C GLY A 265 9.67 13.73 -11.95
N PRO A 266 10.55 14.69 -11.68
CA PRO A 266 11.44 14.76 -10.52
C PRO A 266 10.68 14.86 -9.20
N ALA A 267 11.29 14.40 -8.11
CA ALA A 267 10.65 14.50 -6.79
C ALA A 267 11.37 15.43 -5.81
N GLY A 268 10.64 15.85 -4.80
CA GLY A 268 11.12 16.69 -3.70
C GLY A 268 10.26 16.52 -2.45
N THR A 269 10.54 17.35 -1.45
CA THR A 269 9.72 17.45 -0.24
C THR A 269 9.73 18.88 0.30
N ASP A 270 8.56 19.35 0.68
CA ASP A 270 8.36 20.69 1.23
C ASP A 270 8.50 20.68 2.75
N THR A 271 7.89 19.72 3.43
CA THR A 271 7.95 19.59 4.91
C THR A 271 9.09 18.68 5.41
N GLY A 272 9.82 18.05 4.49
CA GLY A 272 10.64 16.89 4.80
C GLY A 272 9.81 15.62 4.76
N TYR A 273 10.47 14.47 4.86
CA TYR A 273 9.76 13.19 5.01
C TYR A 273 10.51 12.22 5.90
N ASN A 274 9.73 11.29 6.44
CA ASN A 274 10.18 9.97 6.87
C ASN A 274 9.33 8.93 6.15
N LEU A 275 9.95 8.12 5.31
CA LEU A 275 9.27 7.08 4.52
C LEU A 275 9.65 5.71 5.08
N PHE A 276 8.70 4.78 5.06
CA PHE A 276 9.03 3.36 4.96
C PHE A 276 9.20 3.03 3.47
N VAL A 277 10.31 2.42 3.10
CA VAL A 277 10.60 1.99 1.74
C VAL A 277 10.97 0.52 1.77
N ARG A 278 10.48 -0.26 0.81
CA ARG A 278 11.02 -1.59 0.54
C ARG A 278 11.17 -1.88 -0.94
N THR A 279 12.06 -2.82 -1.26
CA THR A 279 12.23 -3.34 -2.61
C THR A 279 11.67 -4.75 -2.74
N VAL A 280 11.13 -5.09 -3.91
CA VAL A 280 10.63 -6.44 -4.22
C VAL A 280 11.19 -6.91 -5.56
N ASN A 281 11.65 -8.16 -5.62
CA ASN A 281 12.38 -8.77 -6.75
C ASN A 281 13.83 -8.26 -6.95
N GLY A 282 14.49 -7.79 -5.89
CA GLY A 282 15.92 -7.48 -5.92
C GLY A 282 16.38 -6.37 -4.95
N PRO A 283 17.69 -6.10 -4.89
CA PRO A 283 18.25 -5.01 -4.08
C PRO A 283 17.97 -3.63 -4.69
N LEU A 284 17.97 -2.57 -3.90
CA LEU A 284 17.75 -1.21 -4.42
C LEU A 284 18.78 -0.82 -5.50
N VAL A 285 18.29 -0.50 -6.70
CA VAL A 285 19.10 0.03 -7.81
C VAL A 285 18.35 1.17 -8.50
N ASN A 286 18.96 2.37 -8.51
CA ASN A 286 18.41 3.54 -9.20
C ASN A 286 18.98 3.67 -10.61
N THR A 287 18.11 3.92 -11.58
CA THR A 287 18.48 4.33 -12.94
C THR A 287 17.92 5.72 -13.21
N PHE A 288 18.80 6.68 -13.45
CA PHE A 288 18.42 8.08 -13.71
C PHE A 288 18.36 8.36 -15.20
N ASP A 289 17.35 9.09 -15.63
CA ASP A 289 17.30 9.62 -16.98
C ASP A 289 18.45 10.64 -17.18
N THR A 290 18.94 10.72 -18.41
CA THR A 290 19.90 11.75 -18.83
C THR A 290 19.23 13.11 -19.01
N VAL A 291 17.93 13.14 -19.34
CA VAL A 291 17.16 14.37 -19.53
C VAL A 291 16.68 14.89 -18.19
N LYS A 292 17.01 16.15 -17.88
CA LYS A 292 16.49 16.84 -16.71
C LYS A 292 15.18 17.56 -17.05
N LYS A 293 14.17 17.36 -16.21
CA LYS A 293 12.88 18.04 -16.28
C LYS A 293 12.78 19.11 -15.19
N PRO A 294 12.05 20.22 -15.43
CA PRO A 294 11.80 21.21 -14.39
C PRO A 294 11.02 20.58 -13.23
N PHE A 295 11.30 21.00 -12.01
CA PHE A 295 10.55 20.60 -10.82
C PHE A 295 9.61 21.72 -10.37
N THR A 296 8.42 21.33 -9.90
CA THR A 296 7.42 22.24 -9.30
C THR A 296 6.99 21.72 -7.93
N TRP A 297 6.77 22.64 -6.98
CA TRP A 297 6.22 22.34 -5.65
C TRP A 297 4.69 22.19 -5.64
N ASP A 298 4.05 22.63 -6.73
CA ASP A 298 2.60 22.61 -6.96
C ASP A 298 2.27 21.79 -8.22
N PRO A 299 2.65 20.50 -8.28
CA PRO A 299 2.27 19.65 -9.40
C PRO A 299 0.75 19.42 -9.44
N PRO A 300 0.16 19.22 -10.64
CA PRO A 300 -1.22 18.78 -10.74
C PRO A 300 -1.41 17.45 -10.01
N HIS A 301 -2.57 17.26 -9.38
CA HIS A 301 -2.90 16.01 -8.69
C HIS A 301 -3.46 14.99 -9.68
N THR A 302 -2.58 14.15 -10.19
CA THR A 302 -2.86 13.12 -11.20
C THR A 302 -2.22 11.77 -10.82
N PRO A 303 -2.61 11.17 -9.67
CA PRO A 303 -2.09 9.88 -9.26
C PRO A 303 -2.46 8.78 -10.26
N ILE A 304 -1.62 7.75 -10.37
CA ILE A 304 -1.92 6.56 -11.17
C ILE A 304 -2.48 5.49 -10.24
N LEU A 305 -3.74 5.11 -10.45
CA LEU A 305 -4.45 4.18 -9.59
C LEU A 305 -5.14 3.08 -10.41
N PRO A 306 -5.19 1.84 -9.89
CA PRO A 306 -6.04 0.80 -10.45
C PRO A 306 -7.52 1.12 -10.19
N PRO A 307 -8.45 0.51 -10.95
CA PRO A 307 -9.88 0.82 -10.88
C PRO A 307 -10.48 0.75 -9.47
N GLU A 308 -10.04 -0.20 -8.64
CA GLU A 308 -10.51 -0.39 -7.27
C GLU A 308 -10.07 0.71 -6.28
N LEU A 309 -8.97 1.43 -6.58
CA LEU A 309 -8.49 2.55 -5.76
C LEU A 309 -8.86 3.92 -6.33
N ALA A 310 -9.24 4.00 -7.61
CA ALA A 310 -9.61 5.25 -8.28
C ALA A 310 -10.67 6.08 -7.51
N PRO A 311 -11.71 5.50 -6.88
CA PRO A 311 -12.67 6.27 -6.07
C PRO A 311 -12.08 6.94 -4.82
N TYR A 312 -10.85 6.59 -4.43
CA TYR A 312 -10.15 7.10 -3.25
C TYR A 312 -8.94 7.98 -3.61
N GLY A 313 -8.79 8.30 -4.90
CA GLY A 313 -7.63 9.01 -5.45
C GLY A 313 -7.61 10.52 -5.29
N GLN A 314 -8.58 11.11 -4.58
CA GLN A 314 -8.66 12.55 -4.34
C GLN A 314 -7.48 13.10 -3.49
N PRO A 315 -7.09 14.36 -3.67
CA PRO A 315 -6.06 14.98 -2.85
C PRO A 315 -6.53 15.13 -1.40
N LEU A 316 -5.57 15.04 -0.46
CA LEU A 316 -5.79 15.55 0.88
C LEU A 316 -5.53 17.07 0.89
N PRO A 317 -6.38 17.87 1.55
CA PRO A 317 -6.08 19.28 1.75
C PRO A 317 -4.77 19.41 2.53
N PRO A 318 -3.91 20.38 2.19
CA PRO A 318 -2.73 20.67 2.98
C PRO A 318 -3.11 20.95 4.44
N SER A 319 -2.35 20.40 5.39
CA SER A 319 -2.52 20.77 6.80
C SER A 319 -2.06 22.23 6.98
N PRO A 320 -2.86 23.11 7.58
CA PRO A 320 -2.41 24.46 7.87
C PRO A 320 -1.24 24.42 8.87
N ASN A 321 -0.35 25.41 8.77
CA ASN A 321 0.72 25.60 9.74
C ASN A 321 0.25 26.29 11.04
N TYR A 322 -1.07 26.41 11.25
CA TYR A 322 -1.72 27.12 12.36
C TYR A 322 -3.03 26.44 12.76
#